data_AF-A0AAV1WD62-F1
#
_entry.id   AF-A0AAV1WD62-F1
#
_cell.length_a   1.000
_cell.length_b   1.000
_cell.length_c   1.000
_cell.angle_alpha   90.00
_cell.angle_beta   90.00
_cell.angle_gamma   90.00
#
_symmetry.space_group_name_H-M   'P 1'
#
loop_
_entity.id
_entity.type
_entity.pdbx_description
1 polymer ?
#
loop_
_entity_poly.entity_id
_entity_poly.type
_entity_poly.pdbx_seq_one_letter_code
_entity_poly.pdbx_strand_id
1 'polypeptide(L)'
;MEMENGVKKEEEDDEHALECEEDEEDEVSSMTMERVAAAKKFIENHYKSEKKLLHERKQRRSVLEEKLASSHAPEEEQMDLLKDLERKETEYIRLKRHKICADDFDLLTIIGRGAFGEVTLCREKKSGNIYAMKKLKKSEMLRRGQVEHVRAERNLLAEVASDCIVKLDIKPDNLLLDQNGHMKLSDFGLCKPLDYVTLSSINENEFLDDENLNDTMVVRNGRRWESPQEQLQHWQMNRRKLAFSTVGTPDYIAPEVLLKRGYGVECDWWSLGAIMYEMLVGYPPFYADDPLTTCRKIVYWKNHLTFPEEARLTPEAKNLICRLLCDAEHRLGTRGADEIKAHPWFKDVAWDKLYEVDAAFKPQVNGELDTQNFMKFDEARYDS
;
A
#
# COMPACT_ATOMS: atom_id res chain seq x y z
N MET A 1 96.31 3.92 -50.53
CA MET A 1 95.43 4.25 -51.67
C MET A 1 94.08 4.50 -51.04
N GLU A 2 93.90 5.73 -50.57
CA GLU A 2 92.74 6.17 -49.77
C GLU A 2 91.74 6.84 -50.72
N MET A 3 90.45 6.53 -50.57
CA MET A 3 89.37 7.36 -51.09
C MET A 3 88.27 7.44 -50.04
N GLU A 4 87.97 8.67 -49.67
CA GLU A 4 86.94 9.10 -48.73
C GLU A 4 85.52 8.94 -49.28
N ASN A 5 84.58 8.84 -48.33
CA ASN A 5 83.14 8.81 -48.53
C ASN A 5 82.57 10.14 -49.04
N GLY A 6 81.61 10.07 -49.97
CA GLY A 6 80.80 11.18 -50.45
C GLY A 6 79.33 10.77 -50.60
N VAL A 7 78.47 11.52 -49.92
CA VAL A 7 77.01 11.39 -49.73
C VAL A 7 76.19 11.36 -51.03
N LYS A 8 75.12 10.54 -51.06
CA LYS A 8 73.88 10.81 -51.82
C LYS A 8 72.63 10.39 -51.04
N LYS A 9 71.66 11.31 -50.97
CA LYS A 9 70.29 11.20 -50.45
C LYS A 9 69.35 10.69 -51.55
N GLU A 10 68.41 9.81 -51.21
CA GLU A 10 67.10 9.58 -51.86
C GLU A 10 66.17 9.10 -50.71
N GLU A 11 65.41 10.01 -50.09
CA GLU A 11 63.97 10.27 -50.29
C GLU A 11 63.07 9.05 -49.99
N GLU A 12 62.45 9.12 -48.80
CA GLU A 12 61.44 8.20 -48.24
C GLU A 12 60.05 8.60 -48.74
N ASP A 13 59.34 7.67 -49.38
CA ASP A 13 57.88 7.69 -49.56
C ASP A 13 57.35 6.36 -48.99
N ASP A 14 56.74 6.41 -47.81
CA ASP A 14 55.98 5.27 -47.26
C ASP A 14 54.55 5.75 -46.98
N GLU A 15 53.68 5.55 -47.98
CA GLU A 15 52.23 5.69 -47.87
C GLU A 15 51.69 4.59 -46.95
N HIS A 16 51.38 4.94 -45.70
CA HIS A 16 50.48 4.13 -44.88
C HIS A 16 49.26 4.95 -44.46
N ALA A 17 48.12 4.48 -44.96
CA ALA A 17 46.81 5.10 -44.89
C ALA A 17 46.33 5.36 -43.45
N LEU A 18 45.76 6.55 -43.26
CA LEU A 18 44.91 6.92 -42.12
C LEU A 18 43.58 6.15 -42.23
N GLU A 19 43.47 5.04 -41.50
CA GLU A 19 42.16 4.52 -41.10
C GLU A 19 41.81 5.13 -39.74
N CYS A 20 40.82 6.02 -39.76
CA CYS A 20 40.19 6.54 -38.56
C CYS A 20 39.53 5.38 -37.81
N GLU A 21 40.03 5.06 -36.63
CA GLU A 21 39.32 4.20 -35.68
C GLU A 21 37.96 4.87 -35.39
N GLU A 22 36.89 4.20 -35.80
CA GLU A 22 35.52 4.55 -35.41
C GLU A 22 35.44 4.43 -33.89
N ASP A 23 35.08 5.54 -33.22
CA ASP A 23 34.81 5.57 -31.78
C ASP A 23 33.85 4.42 -31.43
N GLU A 24 34.35 3.39 -30.73
CA GLU A 24 33.50 2.47 -29.99
C GLU A 24 32.75 3.32 -28.96
N GLU A 25 31.50 3.67 -29.25
CA GLU A 25 30.56 4.14 -28.24
C GLU A 25 30.47 3.03 -27.19
N ASP A 26 31.27 3.13 -26.14
CA ASP A 26 31.19 2.31 -24.94
C ASP A 26 29.72 2.31 -24.48
N GLU A 27 28.99 1.25 -24.80
CA GLU A 27 27.59 1.09 -24.40
C GLU A 27 27.54 1.16 -22.87
N VAL A 28 27.14 2.34 -22.37
CA VAL A 28 27.06 2.61 -20.95
C VAL A 28 26.11 1.60 -20.33
N SER A 29 26.65 0.73 -19.46
CA SER A 29 25.91 -0.35 -18.80
C SER A 29 24.53 0.13 -18.32
N SER A 30 23.49 -0.68 -18.57
CA SER A 30 22.10 -0.41 -18.15
C SER A 30 21.99 0.05 -16.69
N MET A 31 22.81 -0.52 -15.79
CA MET A 31 22.86 -0.12 -14.38
C MET A 31 23.39 1.31 -14.18
N THR A 32 24.35 1.75 -14.99
CA THR A 32 24.86 3.13 -14.98
C THR A 32 23.80 4.10 -15.51
N MET A 33 23.08 3.75 -16.57
CA MET A 33 21.98 4.55 -17.09
C MET A 33 20.85 4.74 -16.05
N GLU A 34 20.50 3.69 -15.30
CA GLU A 34 19.55 3.79 -14.18
C GLU A 34 20.04 4.71 -13.07
N ARG A 35 21.34 4.64 -12.71
CA ARG A 35 21.94 5.53 -11.70
C ARG A 35 21.94 6.98 -12.14
N VAL A 36 22.23 7.25 -13.42
CA VAL A 36 22.17 8.60 -14.00
C VAL A 36 20.74 9.13 -13.98
N ALA A 37 19.76 8.32 -14.38
CA ALA A 37 18.35 8.70 -14.33
C ALA A 37 17.88 9.01 -12.89
N ALA A 38 18.28 8.17 -11.92
CA ALA A 38 17.98 8.38 -10.51
C ALA A 38 18.65 9.66 -9.97
N ALA A 39 19.90 9.93 -10.34
CA ALA A 39 20.63 11.13 -9.95
C ALA A 39 19.99 12.40 -10.54
N LYS A 40 19.65 12.38 -11.83
CA LYS A 40 18.94 13.48 -12.48
C LYS A 40 17.62 13.78 -11.78
N LYS A 41 16.79 12.75 -11.54
CA LYS A 41 15.52 12.88 -10.82
C LYS A 41 15.71 13.43 -9.41
N PHE A 42 16.74 12.97 -8.70
CA PHE A 42 17.07 13.47 -7.36
C PHE A 42 17.41 14.97 -7.39
N ILE A 43 18.28 15.39 -8.30
CA ILE A 43 18.70 16.79 -8.44
C ILE A 43 17.51 17.67 -8.80
N GLU A 44 16.70 17.28 -9.78
CA GLU A 44 15.50 18.02 -10.18
C GLU A 44 14.52 18.18 -9.02
N ASN A 45 14.25 17.10 -8.27
CA ASN A 45 13.36 17.14 -7.12
C ASN A 45 13.93 18.00 -5.99
N HIS A 46 15.24 17.93 -5.75
CA HIS A 46 15.92 18.77 -4.76
C HIS A 46 15.70 20.25 -5.05
N TYR A 47 16.05 20.71 -6.26
CA TYR A 47 15.88 22.11 -6.64
C TYR A 47 14.41 22.55 -6.73
N LYS A 48 13.49 21.67 -7.18
CA LYS A 48 12.04 21.97 -7.14
C LYS A 48 11.57 22.18 -5.70
N SER A 49 11.99 21.32 -4.78
CA SER A 49 11.61 21.43 -3.36
C SER A 49 12.18 22.69 -2.70
N GLU A 50 13.44 23.04 -2.99
CA GLU A 50 14.06 24.26 -2.48
C GLU A 50 13.39 25.52 -3.03
N LYS A 51 13.09 25.56 -4.34
CA LYS A 51 12.36 26.67 -4.96
C LYS A 51 10.97 26.85 -4.35
N LYS A 52 10.24 25.75 -4.14
CA LYS A 52 8.93 25.77 -3.48
C LYS A 52 9.04 26.34 -2.06
N LEU A 53 10.02 25.87 -1.28
CA LEU A 53 10.22 26.32 0.09
C LEU A 53 10.61 27.81 0.17
N LEU A 54 11.46 28.28 -0.74
CA LEU A 54 11.81 29.69 -0.85
C LEU A 54 10.59 30.54 -1.22
N HIS A 55 9.75 30.06 -2.13
CA HIS A 55 8.53 30.76 -2.55
C HIS A 55 7.52 30.87 -1.40
N GLU A 56 7.24 29.76 -0.70
CA GLU A 56 6.37 29.74 0.47
C GLU A 56 6.87 30.65 1.59
N ARG A 57 8.19 30.67 1.85
CA ARG A 57 8.81 31.56 2.83
C ARG A 57 8.60 33.03 2.45
N LYS A 58 8.78 33.39 1.18
CA LYS A 58 8.52 34.75 0.67
C LYS A 58 7.05 35.13 0.79
N GLN A 59 6.13 34.22 0.45
CA GLN A 59 4.69 34.46 0.59
C GLN A 59 4.28 34.67 2.05
N ARG A 60 4.73 33.81 2.99
CA ARG A 60 4.41 33.97 4.41
C ARG A 60 4.89 35.32 4.96
N ARG A 61 6.08 35.75 4.55
CA ARG A 61 6.61 37.08 4.89
C ARG A 61 5.75 38.21 4.29
N SER A 62 5.43 38.15 3.00
CA SER A 62 4.59 39.15 2.32
C SER A 62 3.22 39.30 2.98
N VAL A 63 2.58 38.19 3.32
CA VAL A 63 1.27 38.19 4.01
C VAL A 63 1.36 38.85 5.38
N LEU A 64 2.45 38.62 6.12
CA LEU A 64 2.64 39.28 7.41
C LEU A 64 2.90 40.78 7.22
N GLU A 65 3.76 41.16 6.27
CA GLU A 65 4.06 42.57 5.96
C GLU A 65 2.80 43.34 5.52
N GLU A 66 1.93 42.76 4.70
CA GLU A 66 0.64 43.36 4.31
C GLU A 66 -0.33 43.51 5.50
N LYS A 67 -0.39 42.50 6.39
CA LYS A 67 -1.18 42.57 7.62
C LYS A 67 -0.67 43.65 8.57
N LEU A 68 0.65 43.80 8.68
CA LEU A 68 1.25 44.84 9.52
C LEU A 68 1.00 46.23 8.92
N ALA A 69 1.11 46.39 7.60
CA ALA A 69 0.83 47.66 6.91
C ALA A 69 -0.64 48.09 6.98
N SER A 70 -1.58 47.14 7.04
CA SER A 70 -3.00 47.41 7.24
C SER A 70 -3.41 47.57 8.71
N SER A 71 -2.52 47.23 9.64
CA SER A 71 -2.73 47.41 11.08
C SER A 71 -2.13 48.74 11.56
N HIS A 72 -2.79 49.44 12.48
CA HIS A 72 -2.21 50.60 13.18
C HIS A 72 -1.31 50.17 14.36
N ALA A 73 -0.62 49.03 14.23
CA ALA A 73 0.30 48.55 15.26
C ALA A 73 1.53 49.47 15.35
N PRO A 74 2.04 49.77 16.57
CA PRO A 74 3.28 50.52 16.76
C PRO A 74 4.47 49.86 16.05
N GLU A 75 5.42 50.66 15.53
CA GLU A 75 6.60 50.15 14.80
C GLU A 75 7.41 49.10 15.60
N GLU A 76 7.46 49.23 16.92
CA GLU A 76 8.14 48.29 17.81
C GLU A 76 7.48 46.90 17.79
N GLU A 77 6.15 46.84 17.82
CA GLU A 77 5.37 45.59 17.76
C GLU A 77 5.48 44.94 16.37
N GLN A 78 5.51 45.74 15.30
CA GLN A 78 5.74 45.26 13.94
C GLN A 78 7.13 44.60 13.81
N MET A 79 8.15 45.23 14.39
CA MET A 79 9.53 44.72 14.37
C MET A 79 9.67 43.42 15.16
N ASP A 80 8.98 43.28 16.29
CA ASP A 80 9.01 42.06 17.09
C ASP A 80 8.32 40.88 16.40
N LEU A 81 7.18 41.12 15.72
CA LEU A 81 6.48 40.10 14.94
C LEU A 81 7.31 39.60 13.75
N LEU A 82 8.04 40.49 13.07
CA LEU A 82 8.97 40.11 12.00
C LEU A 82 10.14 39.27 12.53
N LYS A 83 10.74 39.66 13.67
CA LYS A 83 11.79 38.86 14.32
C LYS A 83 11.29 37.49 14.76
N ASP A 84 10.07 37.40 15.27
CA ASP A 84 9.48 36.12 15.66
C ASP A 84 9.22 35.21 14.44
N LEU A 85 8.76 35.77 13.32
CA LEU A 85 8.64 35.03 12.05
C LEU A 85 10.01 34.49 11.59
N GLU A 86 11.06 35.32 11.63
CA GLU A 86 12.41 34.90 11.24
C GLU A 86 12.97 33.80 12.16
N ARG A 87 12.68 33.88 13.46
CA ARG A 87 13.02 32.85 14.44
C ARG A 87 12.32 31.53 14.11
N LYS A 88 11.00 31.56 13.89
CA LYS A 88 10.19 30.39 13.53
C LYS A 88 10.63 29.76 12.21
N GLU A 89 10.96 30.55 11.19
CA GLU A 89 11.50 30.05 9.92
C GLU A 89 12.87 29.37 10.11
N THR A 90 13.73 29.94 10.96
CA THR A 90 15.04 29.35 11.29
C THR A 90 14.87 28.02 12.03
N GLU A 91 13.97 27.96 13.01
CA GLU A 91 13.62 26.74 13.73
C GLU A 91 13.03 25.68 12.81
N TYR A 92 12.13 26.06 11.91
CA TYR A 92 11.53 25.16 10.92
C TYR A 92 12.58 24.54 9.98
N ILE A 93 13.52 25.34 9.47
CA ILE A 93 14.64 24.84 8.65
C ILE A 93 15.55 23.91 9.48
N ARG A 94 15.80 24.25 10.75
CA ARG A 94 16.60 23.41 11.66
C ARG A 94 15.90 22.07 11.93
N LEU A 95 14.59 22.07 12.14
CA LEU A 95 13.78 20.85 12.26
C LEU A 95 13.89 19.99 11.00
N LYS A 96 13.78 20.59 9.80
CA LYS A 96 13.93 19.87 8.52
C LYS A 96 15.32 19.26 8.30
N ARG A 97 16.37 19.84 8.89
CA ARG A 97 17.73 19.29 8.84
C ARG A 97 17.90 18.08 9.76
N HIS A 98 17.05 17.94 10.78
CA HIS A 98 17.12 16.81 11.69
C HIS A 98 16.44 15.60 11.07
N LYS A 99 17.24 14.69 10.50
CA LYS A 99 16.74 13.42 9.99
C LYS A 99 16.44 12.51 11.18
N ILE A 100 15.17 12.31 11.45
CA ILE A 100 14.70 11.29 12.39
C ILE A 100 15.20 9.92 11.91
N CYS A 101 15.81 9.14 12.80
CA CYS A 101 16.24 7.78 12.53
C CYS A 101 15.63 6.79 13.53
N ALA A 102 15.85 5.49 13.32
CA ALA A 102 15.33 4.46 14.21
C ALA A 102 15.88 4.59 15.65
N ASP A 103 17.09 5.14 15.81
CA ASP A 103 17.74 5.31 17.11
C ASP A 103 17.10 6.43 17.96
N ASP A 104 16.27 7.29 17.36
CA ASP A 104 15.49 8.30 18.09
C ASP A 104 14.29 7.69 18.86
N PHE A 105 14.06 6.38 18.73
CA PHE A 105 12.94 5.68 19.34
C PHE A 105 13.38 4.53 20.24
N ASP A 106 12.69 4.38 21.36
CA ASP A 106 12.73 3.18 22.19
C ASP A 106 11.68 2.20 21.69
N LEU A 107 12.12 1.03 21.22
CA LEU A 107 11.24 -0.04 20.79
C LEU A 107 10.70 -0.78 22.02
N LEU A 108 9.37 -0.88 22.13
CA LEU A 108 8.71 -1.45 23.31
C LEU A 108 8.22 -2.87 23.07
N THR A 109 7.23 -3.05 22.21
CA THR A 109 6.58 -4.36 22.02
C THR A 109 6.09 -4.53 20.59
N ILE A 110 6.22 -5.73 20.04
CA ILE A 110 5.68 -6.07 18.73
C ILE A 110 4.16 -6.19 18.84
N ILE A 111 3.43 -5.38 18.07
CA ILE A 111 1.96 -5.35 18.04
C ILE A 111 1.38 -5.96 16.76
N GLY A 112 2.21 -6.23 15.76
CA GLY A 112 1.79 -6.88 14.52
C GLY A 112 2.96 -7.49 13.75
N ARG A 113 2.69 -8.56 13.01
CA ARG A 113 3.60 -9.13 12.01
C ARG A 113 2.84 -9.27 10.69
N GLY A 114 3.50 -8.94 9.60
CA GLY A 114 2.99 -9.13 8.25
C GLY A 114 4.02 -9.84 7.38
N ALA A 115 3.66 -10.11 6.13
CA ALA A 115 4.50 -10.79 5.15
C ALA A 115 5.92 -10.20 4.99
N PHE A 116 6.05 -8.87 5.12
CA PHE A 116 7.27 -8.14 4.77
C PHE A 116 7.99 -7.52 5.98
N GLY A 117 7.45 -7.73 7.18
CA GLY A 117 8.03 -7.17 8.39
C GLY A 117 7.08 -7.13 9.58
N GLU A 118 7.34 -6.22 10.50
CA GLU A 118 6.67 -6.15 11.80
C GLU A 118 6.27 -4.72 12.14
N VAL A 119 5.23 -4.59 12.97
CA VAL A 119 4.79 -3.32 13.56
C VAL A 119 5.12 -3.37 15.03
N THR A 120 5.92 -2.40 15.49
CA THR A 120 6.39 -2.30 16.87
C THR A 120 5.85 -1.03 17.52
N LEU A 121 5.27 -1.12 18.71
CA LEU A 121 5.01 0.05 19.54
C LEU A 121 6.34 0.66 19.98
N CYS A 122 6.53 1.95 19.78
CA CYS A 122 7.74 2.65 20.16
C CYS A 122 7.44 3.99 20.83
N ARG A 123 8.43 4.50 21.58
CA ARG A 123 8.40 5.80 22.22
C ARG A 123 9.48 6.69 21.62
N GLU A 124 9.14 7.88 21.15
CA GLU A 124 10.15 8.84 20.72
C GLU A 124 10.90 9.39 21.95
N LYS A 125 12.24 9.32 21.94
CA LYS A 125 13.09 9.69 23.08
C LYS A 125 12.98 11.15 23.49
N LYS A 126 12.69 12.05 22.54
CA LYS A 126 12.66 13.50 22.78
C LYS A 126 11.34 13.99 23.34
N SER A 127 10.24 13.58 22.73
CA SER A 127 8.89 14.02 23.10
C SER A 127 8.25 13.12 24.14
N GLY A 128 8.67 11.85 24.22
CA GLY A 128 7.99 10.81 25.00
C GLY A 128 6.72 10.27 24.33
N ASN A 129 6.36 10.78 23.14
CA ASN A 129 5.16 10.37 22.43
C ASN A 129 5.25 8.91 21.96
N ILE A 130 4.11 8.23 21.95
CA ILE A 130 3.96 6.84 21.55
C ILE A 130 3.56 6.74 20.07
N TYR A 131 4.19 5.82 19.35
CA TYR A 131 3.97 5.58 17.93
C TYR A 131 3.93 4.08 17.62
N ALA A 132 3.32 3.72 16.49
CA ALA A 132 3.45 2.40 15.88
C ALA A 132 4.44 2.47 14.71
N MET A 133 5.57 1.77 14.82
CA MET A 133 6.62 1.74 13.81
C MET A 133 6.51 0.47 12.96
N LYS A 134 6.18 0.64 11.67
CA LYS A 134 6.21 -0.43 10.65
C LYS A 134 7.63 -0.59 10.11
N LYS A 135 8.28 -1.71 10.39
CA LYS A 135 9.61 -2.07 9.88
C LYS A 135 9.47 -3.02 8.70
N LEU A 136 10.09 -2.72 7.57
CA LEU A 136 10.06 -3.54 6.35
C LEU A 136 11.47 -3.98 5.96
N LYS A 137 11.66 -5.27 5.66
CA LYS A 137 12.97 -5.81 5.27
C LYS A 137 13.28 -5.52 3.79
N LYS A 138 14.29 -4.67 3.53
CA LYS A 138 14.69 -4.26 2.17
C LYS A 138 15.07 -5.44 1.26
N SER A 139 15.82 -6.40 1.78
CA SER A 139 16.23 -7.60 1.03
C SER A 139 15.03 -8.43 0.58
N GLU A 140 14.03 -8.57 1.44
CA GLU A 140 12.79 -9.30 1.16
C GLU A 140 11.96 -8.59 0.08
N MET A 141 11.89 -7.26 0.15
CA MET A 141 11.19 -6.45 -0.85
C MET A 141 11.86 -6.53 -2.24
N LEU A 142 13.19 -6.48 -2.28
CA LEU A 142 13.97 -6.58 -3.51
C LEU A 142 13.80 -7.96 -4.15
N ARG A 143 13.95 -9.04 -3.36
CA ARG A 143 13.81 -10.41 -3.83
C ARG A 143 12.45 -10.68 -4.49
N ARG A 144 11.42 -9.94 -4.08
CA ARG A 144 10.02 -10.14 -4.52
C ARG A 144 9.50 -9.04 -5.46
N GLY A 145 10.35 -8.12 -5.90
CA GLY A 145 9.94 -7.04 -6.81
C GLY A 145 8.90 -6.06 -6.24
N GLN A 146 8.80 -5.91 -4.91
CA GLN A 146 7.78 -5.09 -4.23
C GLN A 146 8.24 -3.66 -3.92
N VAL A 147 9.41 -3.24 -4.43
CA VAL A 147 10.04 -1.96 -4.09
C VAL A 147 9.20 -0.76 -4.50
N GLU A 148 8.60 -0.80 -5.70
CA GLU A 148 7.77 0.31 -6.20
C GLU A 148 6.49 0.48 -5.37
N HIS A 149 5.88 -0.61 -4.89
CA HIS A 149 4.69 -0.55 -4.03
C HIS A 149 4.98 0.13 -2.70
N VAL A 150 6.08 -0.25 -2.02
CA VAL A 150 6.46 0.38 -0.74
C VAL A 150 6.90 1.83 -0.94
N ARG A 151 7.52 2.17 -2.08
CA ARG A 151 7.81 3.56 -2.42
C ARG A 151 6.53 4.37 -2.60
N ALA A 152 5.53 3.80 -3.26
CA ALA A 152 4.23 4.44 -3.44
C ALA A 152 3.50 4.62 -2.10
N GLU A 153 3.41 3.60 -1.26
CA GLU A 153 2.82 3.68 0.10
C GLU A 153 3.50 4.78 0.93
N ARG A 154 4.84 4.79 0.96
CA ARG A 154 5.61 5.81 1.67
C ARG A 154 5.37 7.22 1.13
N ASN A 155 5.35 7.39 -0.20
CA ASN A 155 5.15 8.69 -0.82
C ASN A 155 3.71 9.18 -0.57
N LEU A 156 2.72 8.30 -0.65
CA LEU A 156 1.32 8.61 -0.31
C LEU A 156 1.21 9.06 1.15
N LEU A 157 1.74 8.30 2.11
CA LEU A 157 1.75 8.70 3.52
C LEU A 157 2.45 10.05 3.76
N ALA A 158 3.42 10.42 2.92
CA ALA A 158 4.08 11.71 2.98
C ALA A 158 3.29 12.85 2.30
N GLU A 159 2.41 12.52 1.36
CA GLU A 159 1.64 13.48 0.53
C GLU A 159 0.17 13.66 1.01
N VAL A 160 -0.39 12.72 1.78
CA VAL A 160 -1.78 12.70 2.29
C VAL A 160 -1.98 13.72 3.43
N ALA A 161 -1.71 14.98 3.12
CA ALA A 161 -2.31 16.14 3.78
C ALA A 161 -3.59 16.59 3.05
N SER A 162 -4.19 15.74 2.21
CA SER A 162 -5.44 16.00 1.47
C SER A 162 -6.43 14.82 1.51
N ASP A 163 -7.71 15.16 1.55
CA ASP A 163 -8.84 14.35 2.05
C ASP A 163 -9.42 13.28 1.12
N CYS A 164 -8.79 12.86 0.03
CA CYS A 164 -9.37 11.78 -0.80
C CYS A 164 -8.37 11.26 -1.85
N ILE A 165 -7.73 10.10 -1.66
CA ILE A 165 -7.14 9.32 -2.78
C ILE A 165 -7.23 7.80 -2.52
N VAL A 166 -7.43 7.08 -3.63
CA VAL A 166 -8.05 5.75 -3.80
C VAL A 166 -7.02 4.69 -4.24
N LYS A 167 -7.33 3.43 -3.85
CA LYS A 167 -6.77 2.11 -4.17
C LYS A 167 -6.35 1.41 -2.89
N LEU A 168 -7.32 0.74 -2.27
CA LEU A 168 -7.18 0.16 -0.94
C LEU A 168 -7.12 -1.36 -1.01
N ASP A 169 -6.09 -1.95 -0.39
CA ASP A 169 -6.14 -3.37 -0.02
C ASP A 169 -7.11 -3.54 1.16
N ILE A 170 -8.42 -3.42 0.91
CA ILE A 170 -9.42 -3.53 1.96
C ILE A 170 -9.51 -4.99 2.41
N LYS A 171 -9.00 -5.23 3.60
CA LYS A 171 -9.07 -6.51 4.33
C LYS A 171 -9.36 -6.21 5.80
N PRO A 172 -9.96 -7.14 6.55
CA PRO A 172 -10.21 -6.93 7.98
C PRO A 172 -8.94 -6.54 8.76
N ASP A 173 -7.78 -7.07 8.37
CA ASP A 173 -6.50 -6.82 9.06
C ASP A 173 -5.94 -5.40 8.83
N ASN A 174 -6.47 -4.66 7.84
CA ASN A 174 -6.09 -3.28 7.52
C ASN A 174 -7.09 -2.24 8.09
N LEU A 175 -8.11 -2.70 8.82
CA LEU A 175 -9.09 -1.86 9.52
C LEU A 175 -8.74 -1.84 11.02
N LEU A 176 -8.25 -0.70 11.51
CA LEU A 176 -7.94 -0.49 12.93
C LEU A 176 -9.06 0.26 13.63
N LEU A 177 -9.20 0.04 14.94
CA LEU A 177 -10.09 0.81 15.79
C LEU A 177 -9.28 1.83 16.60
N ASP A 178 -9.82 3.04 16.74
CA ASP A 178 -9.30 4.01 17.71
C ASP A 178 -9.82 3.74 19.13
N GLN A 179 -9.38 4.57 20.09
CA GLN A 179 -9.79 4.46 21.51
C GLN A 179 -11.31 4.61 21.74
N ASN A 180 -12.02 5.22 20.78
CA ASN A 180 -13.47 5.40 20.84
C ASN A 180 -14.21 4.28 20.09
N GLY A 181 -13.49 3.38 19.42
CA GLY A 181 -14.06 2.28 18.65
C GLY A 181 -14.39 2.65 17.20
N HIS A 182 -13.98 3.83 16.71
CA HIS A 182 -14.18 4.19 15.31
C HIS A 182 -13.09 3.58 14.42
N MET A 183 -13.49 3.16 13.22
CA MET A 183 -12.58 2.53 12.27
C MET A 183 -11.67 3.54 11.57
N LYS A 184 -10.42 3.16 11.35
CA LYS A 184 -9.40 3.87 10.56
C LYS A 184 -8.66 2.86 9.68
N LEU A 185 -8.30 3.28 8.47
CA LEU A 185 -7.48 2.47 7.57
C LEU A 185 -6.00 2.59 7.97
N SER A 186 -5.29 1.47 8.10
CA SER A 186 -3.87 1.45 8.45
C SER A 186 -2.92 1.28 7.29
N ASP A 187 -3.42 0.81 6.15
CA ASP A 187 -2.60 0.49 4.99
C ASP A 187 -3.32 0.97 3.71
N PHE A 188 -2.62 1.77 2.92
CA PHE A 188 -3.06 2.21 1.58
C PHE A 188 -2.48 1.30 0.49
N GLY A 189 -2.26 0.03 0.84
CA GLY A 189 -1.57 -0.95 0.02
C GLY A 189 -2.13 -1.02 -1.39
N LEU A 190 -1.32 -0.59 -2.36
CA LEU A 190 -1.50 -0.97 -3.75
C LEU A 190 -1.43 -2.49 -3.82
N CYS A 191 -2.53 -3.13 -4.25
CA CYS A 191 -2.69 -4.58 -4.34
C CYS A 191 -1.38 -5.30 -4.69
N LYS A 192 -0.96 -6.25 -3.84
CA LYS A 192 0.15 -7.14 -4.16
C LYS A 192 -0.22 -7.88 -5.46
N PRO A 193 0.57 -7.78 -6.55
CA PRO A 193 0.41 -8.70 -7.65
C PRO A 193 0.69 -10.11 -7.10
N LEU A 194 -0.30 -11.01 -7.22
CA LEU A 194 -0.07 -12.43 -6.97
C LEU A 194 1.05 -12.90 -7.92
N ASP A 195 2.06 -13.60 -7.38
CA ASP A 195 3.08 -14.27 -8.18
C ASP A 195 2.38 -15.36 -9.01
N TYR A 196 2.08 -15.01 -10.27
CA TYR A 196 1.08 -15.65 -11.12
C TYR A 196 1.62 -16.84 -11.94
N VAL A 197 2.81 -17.35 -11.64
CA VAL A 197 3.43 -18.46 -12.39
C VAL A 197 2.56 -19.72 -12.38
N THR A 198 1.56 -19.80 -11.48
CA THR A 198 0.61 -20.93 -11.37
C THR A 198 -0.82 -20.64 -11.88
N LEU A 199 -1.14 -19.43 -12.33
CA LEU A 199 -2.52 -19.02 -12.72
C LEU A 199 -2.77 -18.99 -14.24
N SER A 200 -1.77 -19.28 -15.07
CA SER A 200 -1.87 -19.34 -16.54
C SER A 200 -2.85 -20.40 -17.09
N SER A 201 -3.54 -21.15 -16.23
CA SER A 201 -4.51 -22.18 -16.61
C SER A 201 -5.97 -21.77 -16.45
N ILE A 202 -6.30 -20.56 -15.98
CA ILE A 202 -7.71 -20.13 -15.85
C ILE A 202 -8.09 -19.30 -17.08
N ASN A 203 -8.46 -19.98 -18.17
CA ASN A 203 -9.06 -19.35 -19.35
C ASN A 203 -10.59 -19.36 -19.19
N GLU A 204 -11.25 -18.22 -19.46
CA GLU A 204 -12.72 -18.13 -19.52
C GLU A 204 -13.34 -19.02 -20.61
N ASN A 205 -12.54 -19.46 -21.59
CA ASN A 205 -12.99 -20.20 -22.77
C ASN A 205 -12.99 -21.72 -22.60
N GLU A 206 -12.71 -22.26 -21.42
CA GLU A 206 -13.04 -23.67 -21.14
C GLU A 206 -14.55 -23.78 -20.87
N PHE A 207 -15.32 -24.02 -21.93
CA PHE A 207 -16.68 -24.53 -21.85
C PHE A 207 -16.66 -25.81 -20.99
N LEU A 208 -17.22 -25.74 -19.79
CA LEU A 208 -17.53 -26.92 -19.00
C LEU A 208 -18.95 -27.35 -19.36
N ASP A 209 -19.05 -28.36 -20.23
CA ASP A 209 -20.30 -29.08 -20.45
C ASP A 209 -20.76 -29.71 -19.13
N ASP A 210 -22.01 -29.48 -18.79
CA ASP A 210 -22.68 -29.77 -17.50
C ASP A 210 -22.75 -31.28 -17.17
N GLU A 211 -22.30 -32.17 -18.06
CA GLU A 211 -22.26 -33.62 -17.84
C GLU A 211 -20.89 -34.17 -17.39
N ASN A 212 -19.80 -33.38 -17.48
CA ASN A 212 -18.45 -33.83 -17.08
C ASN A 212 -18.05 -33.45 -15.64
N LEU A 213 -18.97 -32.88 -14.86
CA LEU A 213 -18.75 -32.48 -13.46
C LEU A 213 -18.37 -33.64 -12.52
N ASN A 214 -18.46 -34.90 -12.96
CA ASN A 214 -18.09 -36.06 -12.15
C ASN A 214 -16.82 -36.80 -12.58
N ASP A 215 -16.23 -36.58 -13.76
CA ASP A 215 -15.25 -37.57 -14.27
C ASP A 215 -14.06 -37.03 -15.08
N THR A 216 -13.68 -35.77 -14.96
CA THR A 216 -12.37 -35.35 -15.50
C THR A 216 -11.66 -34.40 -14.55
N MET A 217 -10.65 -34.97 -13.87
CA MET A 217 -9.75 -34.34 -12.90
C MET A 217 -10.34 -34.16 -11.49
N VAL A 218 -10.37 -35.27 -10.76
CA VAL A 218 -10.08 -35.27 -9.32
C VAL A 218 -8.74 -34.57 -9.10
N VAL A 219 -8.79 -33.25 -8.92
CA VAL A 219 -7.70 -32.48 -8.32
C VAL A 219 -7.54 -33.06 -6.91
N ARG A 220 -6.46 -33.83 -6.73
CA ARG A 220 -6.02 -34.36 -5.44
C ARG A 220 -6.15 -33.26 -4.36
N ASN A 221 -7.05 -33.49 -3.40
CA ASN A 221 -7.14 -32.87 -2.08
C ASN A 221 -7.72 -31.45 -1.96
N GLY A 222 -8.86 -31.15 -2.58
CA GLY A 222 -9.76 -30.12 -2.01
C GLY A 222 -10.67 -30.76 -0.97
N ARG A 223 -10.55 -30.44 0.34
CA ARG A 223 -11.55 -30.90 1.31
C ARG A 223 -12.87 -30.20 1.01
N ARG A 224 -13.95 -30.98 0.88
CA ARG A 224 -15.32 -30.46 0.91
C ARG A 224 -15.74 -30.39 2.37
N TRP A 225 -16.05 -29.20 2.86
CA TRP A 225 -16.53 -29.00 4.24
C TRP A 225 -17.83 -29.77 4.45
N GLU A 226 -17.91 -30.54 5.53
CA GLU A 226 -19.10 -31.29 5.90
C GLU A 226 -20.16 -30.37 6.52
N SER A 227 -19.75 -29.20 7.05
CA SER A 227 -20.65 -28.18 7.58
C SER A 227 -20.08 -26.74 7.54
N PRO A 228 -20.93 -25.70 7.54
CA PRO A 228 -20.49 -24.31 7.71
C PRO A 228 -19.71 -24.07 9.02
N GLN A 229 -20.04 -24.80 10.10
CA GLN A 229 -19.30 -24.70 11.36
C GLN A 229 -17.86 -25.21 11.23
N GLU A 230 -17.63 -26.31 10.49
CA GLU A 230 -16.29 -26.82 10.22
C GLU A 230 -15.47 -25.80 9.42
N GLN A 231 -16.07 -25.21 8.38
CA GLN A 231 -15.43 -24.18 7.57
C GLN A 231 -15.04 -22.96 8.40
N LEU A 232 -15.91 -22.51 9.31
CA LEU A 232 -15.63 -21.41 10.23
C LEU A 232 -14.45 -21.72 11.16
N GLN A 233 -14.43 -22.91 11.77
CA GLN A 233 -13.31 -23.32 12.65
C GLN A 233 -12.00 -23.38 11.88
N HIS A 234 -12.03 -23.93 10.66
CA HIS A 234 -10.84 -24.01 9.81
C HIS A 234 -10.32 -22.63 9.39
N TRP A 235 -11.23 -21.73 9.01
CA TRP A 235 -10.89 -20.34 8.74
C TRP A 235 -10.22 -19.68 9.95
N GLN A 236 -10.82 -19.77 11.13
CA GLN A 236 -10.28 -19.17 12.36
C GLN A 236 -8.87 -19.71 12.70
N MET A 237 -8.64 -21.01 12.52
CA MET A 237 -7.33 -21.62 12.77
C MET A 237 -6.26 -21.15 11.78
N ASN A 238 -6.60 -21.03 10.49
CA ASN A 238 -5.64 -20.72 9.43
C ASN A 238 -5.51 -19.24 9.10
N ARG A 239 -6.47 -18.40 9.48
CA ARG A 239 -6.43 -16.94 9.28
C ARG A 239 -5.13 -16.34 9.79
N ARG A 240 -4.62 -16.82 10.93
CA ARG A 240 -3.30 -16.40 11.46
C ARG A 240 -2.15 -16.71 10.50
N LYS A 241 -2.09 -17.94 9.99
CA LYS A 241 -1.03 -18.35 9.04
C LYS A 241 -1.11 -17.53 7.75
N LEU A 242 -2.33 -17.24 7.29
CA LEU A 242 -2.60 -16.47 6.07
C LEU A 242 -2.22 -15.00 6.22
N ALA A 243 -2.46 -14.38 7.37
CA ALA A 243 -2.04 -13.00 7.66
C ALA A 243 -0.51 -12.81 7.59
N PHE A 244 0.27 -13.83 7.97
CA PHE A 244 1.73 -13.83 7.85
C PHE A 244 2.23 -14.30 6.48
N SER A 245 1.34 -14.81 5.61
CA SER A 245 1.71 -15.35 4.31
C SER A 245 2.01 -14.25 3.30
N THR A 246 3.02 -14.49 2.46
CA THR A 246 3.47 -13.53 1.45
C THR A 246 2.55 -13.44 0.24
N VAL A 247 1.80 -14.50 -0.03
CA VAL A 247 0.82 -14.57 -1.13
C VAL A 247 -0.46 -13.77 -0.79
N GLY A 248 -0.62 -13.38 0.48
CA GLY A 248 -1.88 -12.82 0.97
C GLY A 248 -3.01 -13.84 0.90
N THR A 249 -4.23 -13.35 1.02
CA THR A 249 -5.47 -14.12 1.03
C THR A 249 -6.31 -13.55 -0.11
N PRO A 250 -6.47 -14.27 -1.25
CA PRO A 250 -7.15 -13.72 -2.42
C PRO A 250 -8.65 -13.53 -2.20
N ASP A 251 -9.17 -13.95 -1.05
CA ASP A 251 -10.57 -14.00 -0.65
C ASP A 251 -11.35 -12.67 -0.78
N TYR A 252 -10.65 -11.54 -0.81
CA TYR A 252 -11.24 -10.20 -0.96
C TYR A 252 -10.96 -9.57 -2.33
N ILE A 253 -10.21 -10.24 -3.20
CA ILE A 253 -9.82 -9.71 -4.51
C ILE A 253 -11.00 -9.86 -5.48
N ALA A 254 -11.29 -8.78 -6.22
CA ALA A 254 -12.33 -8.79 -7.25
C ALA A 254 -11.94 -9.64 -8.47
N PRO A 255 -12.91 -10.29 -9.15
CA PRO A 255 -12.63 -11.18 -10.28
C PRO A 255 -11.93 -10.47 -11.44
N GLU A 256 -12.28 -9.22 -11.74
CA GLU A 256 -11.63 -8.44 -12.81
C GLU A 256 -10.15 -8.15 -12.53
N VAL A 257 -9.76 -8.07 -11.25
CA VAL A 257 -8.36 -7.90 -10.84
C VAL A 257 -7.58 -9.20 -11.09
N LEU A 258 -8.19 -10.36 -10.83
CA LEU A 258 -7.59 -11.67 -11.13
C LEU A 258 -7.45 -11.89 -12.64
N LEU A 259 -8.44 -11.46 -13.42
CA LEU A 259 -8.50 -11.63 -14.87
C LEU A 259 -7.69 -10.59 -15.65
N LYS A 260 -7.05 -9.62 -14.97
CA LYS A 260 -6.24 -8.55 -15.56
C LYS A 260 -6.97 -7.73 -16.62
N ARG A 261 -8.29 -7.56 -16.52
CA ARG A 261 -9.13 -6.87 -17.52
C ARG A 261 -9.03 -5.33 -17.50
N GLY A 262 -8.03 -4.79 -16.82
CA GLY A 262 -8.10 -3.44 -16.30
C GLY A 262 -9.10 -3.39 -15.14
N TYR A 263 -8.80 -2.60 -14.12
CA TYR A 263 -9.70 -2.43 -12.97
C TYR A 263 -9.64 -0.97 -12.52
N GLY A 264 -10.79 -0.46 -12.10
CA GLY A 264 -10.93 0.87 -11.52
C GLY A 264 -11.16 0.81 -10.02
N VAL A 265 -11.76 1.87 -9.49
CA VAL A 265 -12.06 2.05 -8.05
C VAL A 265 -13.13 1.09 -7.55
N GLU A 266 -13.92 0.54 -8.47
CA GLU A 266 -15.02 -0.37 -8.18
C GLU A 266 -14.58 -1.72 -7.60
N CYS A 267 -13.32 -2.13 -7.79
CA CYS A 267 -12.80 -3.37 -7.18
C CYS A 267 -12.80 -3.30 -5.65
N ASP A 268 -12.66 -2.10 -5.06
CA ASP A 268 -12.65 -1.92 -3.60
C ASP A 268 -14.04 -2.19 -3.01
N TRP A 269 -15.11 -1.93 -3.77
CA TRP A 269 -16.49 -2.25 -3.36
C TRP A 269 -16.77 -3.75 -3.34
N TRP A 270 -16.09 -4.53 -4.18
CA TRP A 270 -16.13 -5.99 -4.08
C TRP A 270 -15.51 -6.45 -2.77
N SER A 271 -14.33 -5.93 -2.44
CA SER A 271 -13.64 -6.23 -1.17
C SER A 271 -14.52 -5.90 0.03
N LEU A 272 -15.23 -4.76 -0.01
CA LEU A 272 -16.21 -4.38 1.01
C LEU A 272 -17.36 -5.40 1.12
N GLY A 273 -17.89 -5.89 0.00
CA GLY A 273 -18.91 -6.95 -0.02
C GLY A 273 -18.42 -8.26 0.59
N ALA A 274 -17.18 -8.65 0.30
CA ALA A 274 -16.56 -9.85 0.86
C ALA A 274 -16.35 -9.74 2.38
N ILE A 275 -15.93 -8.57 2.85
CA ILE A 275 -15.78 -8.27 4.29
C ILE A 275 -17.14 -8.28 4.99
N MET A 276 -18.17 -7.65 4.38
CA MET A 276 -19.52 -7.66 4.93
C MET A 276 -20.05 -9.09 5.07
N TYR A 277 -19.80 -9.94 4.06
CA TYR A 277 -20.13 -11.36 4.15
C TYR A 277 -19.39 -12.02 5.31
N GLU A 278 -18.06 -11.85 5.43
CA GLU A 278 -17.30 -12.45 6.54
C GLU A 278 -17.79 -11.98 7.91
N MET A 279 -18.12 -10.70 8.09
CA MET A 279 -18.61 -10.19 9.37
C MET A 279 -19.94 -10.81 9.78
N LEU A 280 -20.82 -11.11 8.82
CA LEU A 280 -22.15 -11.64 9.09
C LEU A 280 -22.23 -13.17 9.08
N VAL A 281 -21.35 -13.84 8.33
CA VAL A 281 -21.33 -15.30 8.16
C VAL A 281 -20.21 -15.95 8.98
N GLY A 282 -19.11 -15.24 9.20
CA GLY A 282 -17.94 -15.66 9.98
C GLY A 282 -16.72 -16.08 9.16
N TYR A 283 -16.87 -16.31 7.85
CA TYR A 283 -15.77 -16.64 6.92
C TYR A 283 -16.01 -15.98 5.55
N PRO A 284 -14.96 -15.75 4.73
CA PRO A 284 -15.11 -15.13 3.41
C PRO A 284 -15.94 -15.97 2.43
N PRO A 285 -16.69 -15.36 1.50
CA PRO A 285 -17.66 -16.06 0.65
C PRO A 285 -17.04 -17.13 -0.25
N PHE A 286 -15.77 -16.96 -0.65
CA PHE A 286 -15.08 -17.84 -1.59
C PHE A 286 -13.98 -18.68 -0.95
N TYR A 287 -13.96 -18.76 0.38
CA TYR A 287 -12.89 -19.43 1.13
C TYR A 287 -12.69 -20.90 0.71
N ALA A 288 -11.43 -21.29 0.55
CA ALA A 288 -10.97 -22.64 0.30
C ALA A 288 -9.61 -22.90 0.97
N ASP A 289 -9.22 -24.16 1.08
CA ASP A 289 -7.93 -24.58 1.64
C ASP A 289 -6.73 -24.08 0.82
N ASP A 290 -6.93 -23.97 -0.48
CA ASP A 290 -5.90 -23.66 -1.45
C ASP A 290 -6.21 -22.33 -2.17
N PRO A 291 -5.24 -21.40 -2.26
CA PRO A 291 -5.44 -20.11 -2.91
C PRO A 291 -5.91 -20.18 -4.37
N LEU A 292 -5.48 -21.18 -5.15
CA LEU A 292 -5.93 -21.32 -6.54
C LEU A 292 -7.40 -21.71 -6.59
N THR A 293 -7.84 -22.56 -5.66
CA THR A 293 -9.26 -22.91 -5.51
C THR A 293 -10.08 -21.68 -5.11
N THR A 294 -9.59 -20.84 -4.20
CA THR A 294 -10.23 -19.56 -3.87
C THR A 294 -10.32 -18.67 -5.11
N CYS A 295 -9.24 -18.50 -5.88
CA CYS A 295 -9.25 -17.71 -7.12
C CYS A 295 -10.27 -18.25 -8.14
N ARG A 296 -10.36 -19.57 -8.33
CA ARG A 296 -11.37 -20.19 -9.22
C ARG A 296 -12.79 -19.89 -8.74
N LYS A 297 -13.05 -20.03 -7.44
CA LYS A 297 -14.37 -19.69 -6.86
C LYS A 297 -14.74 -18.22 -7.06
N ILE A 298 -13.76 -17.30 -6.97
CA ILE A 298 -13.95 -15.88 -7.23
C ILE A 298 -14.28 -15.61 -8.71
N VAL A 299 -13.53 -16.20 -9.64
CA VAL A 299 -13.79 -16.04 -11.09
C VAL A 299 -15.19 -16.55 -11.45
N TYR A 300 -15.59 -17.70 -10.88
CA TYR A 300 -16.91 -18.29 -11.09
C TYR A 300 -17.91 -17.95 -9.96
N TRP A 301 -17.83 -16.72 -9.41
CA TRP A 301 -18.60 -16.31 -8.23
C TRP A 301 -20.10 -16.54 -8.35
N LYS A 302 -20.68 -16.42 -9.56
CA LYS A 302 -22.11 -16.65 -9.82
C LYS A 302 -22.58 -18.03 -9.38
N ASN A 303 -21.70 -19.03 -9.45
CA ASN A 303 -21.98 -20.42 -9.11
C ASN A 303 -21.59 -20.76 -7.67
N HIS A 304 -20.79 -19.91 -7.01
CA HIS A 304 -20.18 -20.21 -5.71
C HIS A 304 -20.64 -19.30 -4.57
N LEU A 305 -21.23 -18.13 -4.87
CA LEU A 305 -21.79 -17.26 -3.86
C LEU A 305 -23.05 -17.89 -3.28
N THR A 306 -22.93 -18.40 -2.06
CA THR A 306 -24.02 -19.04 -1.32
C THR A 306 -24.12 -18.47 0.08
N PHE A 307 -25.33 -18.46 0.65
CA PHE A 307 -25.58 -17.95 1.99
C PHE A 307 -26.05 -19.09 2.90
N PRO A 308 -25.30 -19.45 3.96
CA PRO A 308 -25.72 -20.47 4.89
C PRO A 308 -27.00 -20.05 5.63
N GLU A 309 -27.93 -20.97 5.82
CA GLU A 309 -29.21 -20.70 6.49
C GLU A 309 -28.99 -20.33 7.97
N GLU A 310 -27.95 -20.89 8.58
CA GLU A 310 -27.58 -20.70 9.98
C GLU A 310 -27.18 -19.26 10.28
N ALA A 311 -26.68 -18.51 9.30
CA ALA A 311 -26.27 -17.11 9.45
C ALA A 311 -27.46 -16.15 9.61
N ARG A 312 -28.70 -16.58 9.30
CA ARG A 312 -29.94 -15.80 9.51
C ARG A 312 -29.89 -14.35 8.99
N LEU A 313 -29.28 -14.15 7.82
CA LEU A 313 -29.12 -12.83 7.23
C LEU A 313 -30.47 -12.24 6.80
N THR A 314 -30.66 -10.94 7.04
CA THR A 314 -31.85 -10.22 6.56
C THR A 314 -31.87 -10.13 5.03
N PRO A 315 -33.05 -10.00 4.40
CA PRO A 315 -33.16 -9.82 2.95
C PRO A 315 -32.35 -8.63 2.44
N GLU A 316 -32.33 -7.53 3.19
CA GLU A 316 -31.59 -6.32 2.85
C GLU A 316 -30.08 -6.55 2.89
N ALA A 317 -29.59 -7.33 3.86
CA ALA A 317 -28.17 -7.66 3.98
C ALA A 317 -27.72 -8.55 2.81
N LYS A 318 -28.51 -9.58 2.49
CA LYS A 318 -28.24 -10.43 1.31
C LYS A 318 -28.26 -9.62 0.02
N ASN A 319 -29.24 -8.71 -0.13
CA ASN A 319 -29.33 -7.85 -1.31
C ASN A 319 -28.11 -6.95 -1.46
N LEU A 320 -27.67 -6.28 -0.38
CA LEU A 320 -26.48 -5.43 -0.41
C LEU A 320 -25.23 -6.22 -0.81
N ILE A 321 -25.01 -7.39 -0.19
CA ILE A 321 -23.88 -8.26 -0.52
C ILE A 321 -23.93 -8.67 -2.00
N CYS A 322 -25.07 -9.11 -2.53
CA CYS A 322 -25.19 -9.48 -3.94
C CYS A 322 -24.98 -8.29 -4.90
N ARG A 323 -25.28 -7.06 -4.48
CA ARG A 323 -25.04 -5.85 -5.30
C ARG A 323 -23.60 -5.34 -5.23
N LEU A 324 -22.83 -5.76 -4.23
CA LEU A 324 -21.38 -5.51 -4.12
C LEU A 324 -20.56 -6.64 -4.77
N LEU A 325 -20.99 -7.89 -4.58
CA LEU A 325 -20.39 -9.09 -5.16
C LEU A 325 -21.05 -9.43 -6.50
N CYS A 326 -20.88 -8.53 -7.48
CA CYS A 326 -21.33 -8.74 -8.85
C CYS A 326 -20.33 -8.20 -9.90
N ASP A 327 -20.70 -8.30 -11.17
CA ASP A 327 -19.90 -7.80 -12.29
C ASP A 327 -19.63 -6.29 -12.14
N ALA A 328 -18.38 -5.87 -12.38
CA ALA A 328 -17.88 -4.52 -12.10
C ALA A 328 -18.74 -3.38 -12.68
N GLU A 329 -19.27 -3.57 -13.89
CA GLU A 329 -20.12 -2.59 -14.60
C GLU A 329 -21.43 -2.27 -13.86
N HIS A 330 -21.96 -3.24 -13.13
CA HIS A 330 -23.26 -3.16 -12.44
C HIS A 330 -23.12 -3.02 -10.92
N ARG A 331 -21.88 -3.01 -10.43
CA ARG A 331 -21.57 -3.00 -9.00
C ARG A 331 -22.03 -1.72 -8.34
N LEU A 332 -22.59 -1.84 -7.15
CA LEU A 332 -22.95 -0.69 -6.34
C LEU A 332 -21.69 0.07 -5.94
N GLY A 333 -21.70 1.40 -6.14
CA GLY A 333 -20.55 2.24 -5.84
C GLY A 333 -19.71 2.61 -7.07
N THR A 334 -19.95 1.99 -8.23
CA THR A 334 -19.27 2.35 -9.50
C THR A 334 -19.53 3.81 -9.89
N ARG A 335 -20.70 4.38 -9.53
CA ARG A 335 -20.99 5.82 -9.72
C ARG A 335 -20.71 6.68 -8.49
N GLY A 336 -20.06 6.12 -7.46
CA GLY A 336 -19.71 6.79 -6.22
C GLY A 336 -20.37 6.17 -4.98
N ALA A 337 -19.80 6.48 -3.82
CA ALA A 337 -20.20 5.88 -2.54
C ALA A 337 -21.66 6.16 -2.14
N ASP A 338 -22.27 7.23 -2.65
CA ASP A 338 -23.63 7.60 -2.28
C ASP A 338 -24.69 6.58 -2.72
N GLU A 339 -24.40 5.78 -3.76
CA GLU A 339 -25.28 4.66 -4.14
C GLU A 339 -25.35 3.59 -3.05
N ILE A 340 -24.23 3.36 -2.38
CA ILE A 340 -24.13 2.41 -1.28
C ILE A 340 -24.85 2.98 -0.07
N LYS A 341 -24.59 4.26 0.24
CA LYS A 341 -25.23 4.96 1.37
C LYS A 341 -26.75 5.00 1.28
N ALA A 342 -27.29 5.06 0.07
CA ALA A 342 -28.73 5.09 -0.20
C ALA A 342 -29.40 3.70 -0.13
N HIS A 343 -28.64 2.61 0.03
CA HIS A 343 -29.20 1.27 0.07
C HIS A 343 -30.09 1.07 1.31
N PRO A 344 -31.25 0.37 1.20
CA PRO A 344 -32.19 0.18 2.32
C PRO A 344 -31.61 -0.44 3.60
N TRP A 345 -30.50 -1.18 3.48
CA TRP A 345 -29.74 -1.70 4.63
C TRP A 345 -29.24 -0.58 5.56
N PHE A 346 -28.94 0.60 5.03
CA PHE A 346 -28.44 1.76 5.76
C PHE A 346 -29.53 2.79 6.10
N LYS A 347 -30.82 2.45 5.99
CA LYS A 347 -31.93 3.42 6.13
C LYS A 347 -31.92 4.21 7.45
N ASP A 348 -31.40 3.62 8.52
CA ASP A 348 -31.36 4.20 9.87
C ASP A 348 -30.00 4.86 10.18
N VAL A 349 -29.08 4.92 9.21
CA VAL A 349 -27.73 5.47 9.39
C VAL A 349 -27.70 6.96 9.05
N ALA A 350 -27.35 7.77 10.04
CA ALA A 350 -27.08 9.20 9.86
C ALA A 350 -25.61 9.43 9.48
N TRP A 351 -25.31 9.40 8.18
CA TRP A 351 -23.93 9.47 7.65
C TRP A 351 -23.13 10.70 8.10
N ASP A 352 -23.76 11.87 8.18
CA ASP A 352 -23.09 13.12 8.58
C ASP A 352 -22.66 13.13 10.06
N LYS A 353 -23.27 12.27 10.87
CA LYS A 353 -23.01 12.17 12.32
C LYS A 353 -22.35 10.87 12.71
N LEU A 354 -21.82 10.12 11.75
CA LEU A 354 -21.33 8.75 11.99
C LEU A 354 -20.21 8.69 13.05
N TYR A 355 -19.36 9.73 13.10
CA TYR A 355 -18.29 9.84 14.11
C TYR A 355 -18.74 10.49 15.43
N GLU A 356 -19.99 10.96 15.52
CA GLU A 356 -20.59 11.46 16.75
C GLU A 356 -21.38 10.37 17.49
N VAL A 357 -21.77 9.29 16.78
CA VAL A 357 -22.50 8.16 17.35
C VAL A 357 -21.52 7.23 18.09
N ASP A 358 -21.93 6.72 19.25
CA ASP A 358 -21.14 5.73 19.99
C ASP A 358 -20.89 4.48 19.13
N ALA A 359 -19.63 4.05 19.07
CA ALA A 359 -19.24 2.88 18.30
C ALA A 359 -19.88 1.60 18.86
N ALA A 360 -20.22 0.67 17.96
CA ALA A 360 -20.82 -0.62 18.33
C ALA A 360 -19.94 -1.45 19.28
N PHE A 361 -18.62 -1.27 19.20
CA PHE A 361 -17.66 -1.87 20.11
C PHE A 361 -16.61 -0.84 20.49
N LYS A 362 -16.52 -0.54 21.78
CA LYS A 362 -15.47 0.32 22.34
C LYS A 362 -14.40 -0.56 22.99
N PRO A 363 -13.15 -0.55 22.49
CA PRO A 363 -12.09 -1.35 23.09
C PRO A 363 -11.79 -0.84 24.51
N GLN A 364 -11.54 -1.76 25.43
CA GLN A 364 -11.01 -1.41 26.73
C GLN A 364 -9.52 -1.08 26.59
N VAL A 365 -9.07 0.05 27.12
CA VAL A 365 -7.68 0.51 27.05
C VAL A 365 -7.30 1.09 28.41
N ASN A 366 -6.30 0.51 29.05
CA ASN A 366 -5.86 0.86 30.41
C ASN A 366 -4.72 1.89 30.43
N GLY A 367 -4.26 2.36 29.26
CA GLY A 367 -3.22 3.39 29.12
C GLY A 367 -2.60 3.41 27.73
N GLU A 368 -1.69 4.35 27.49
CA GLU A 368 -1.06 4.58 26.18
C GLU A 368 -0.14 3.44 25.71
N LEU A 369 0.29 2.56 26.62
CA LEU A 369 1.11 1.38 26.34
C LEU A 369 0.31 0.07 26.33
N ASP A 370 -1.02 0.15 26.49
CA ASP A 370 -1.84 -1.04 26.56
C ASP A 370 -1.91 -1.74 25.20
N THR A 371 -1.45 -2.99 25.19
CA THR A 371 -1.43 -3.85 24.00
C THR A 371 -2.40 -5.03 24.12
N GLN A 372 -3.34 -5.03 25.08
CA GLN A 372 -4.26 -6.15 25.32
C GLN A 372 -5.17 -6.48 24.13
N ASN A 373 -5.48 -5.47 23.30
CA ASN A 373 -6.30 -5.63 22.09
C ASN A 373 -5.47 -6.12 20.89
N PHE A 374 -4.16 -6.29 21.05
CA PHE A 374 -3.27 -6.84 20.04
C PHE A 374 -2.90 -8.28 20.38
N MET A 375 -2.56 -9.05 19.35
CA MET A 375 -2.00 -10.38 19.55
C MET A 375 -0.65 -10.28 20.25
N LYS A 376 -0.38 -11.19 21.18
CA LYS A 376 0.95 -11.32 21.79
C LYS A 376 1.86 -12.09 20.86
N PHE A 377 3.05 -11.55 20.61
CA PHE A 377 4.09 -12.18 19.81
C PHE A 377 5.26 -12.54 20.71
N ASP A 378 5.75 -13.78 20.59
CA ASP A 378 6.99 -14.15 21.27
C ASP A 378 8.16 -13.38 20.67
N GLU A 379 8.94 -12.71 21.53
CA GLU A 379 10.22 -12.10 21.19
C GLU A 379 11.23 -13.21 20.90
N ALA A 380 11.16 -13.78 19.71
CA ALA A 380 12.31 -14.47 19.16
C ALA A 380 13.39 -13.41 18.94
N ARG A 381 14.35 -13.34 19.87
CA ARG A 381 15.58 -12.56 19.73
C ARG A 381 16.26 -12.99 18.45
N TYR A 382 16.07 -12.23 17.37
CA TYR A 382 16.97 -12.27 16.23
C TYR A 382 18.19 -11.40 16.58
N ASP A 383 18.98 -11.88 17.54
CA ASP A 383 20.37 -11.50 17.68
C ASP A 383 21.19 -12.50 16.86
N SER A 384 21.55 -12.12 15.63
CA SER A 384 22.86 -12.36 14.99
C SER A 384 22.92 -11.71 13.61
#